data_AF-A0A3M1LEW7-F1
#
_entry.id   AF-A0A3M1LEW7-F1
#
_cell.length_a   1.000
_cell.length_b   1.000
_cell.length_c   1.000
_cell.angle_alpha   90.00
_cell.angle_beta   90.00
_cell.angle_gamma   90.00
#
_symmetry.space_group_name_H-M   'P 1'
#
loop_
_entity.id
_entity.type
_entity.pdbx_description
1 polymer ?
#
loop_
_entity_poly.entity_id
_entity_poly.type
_entity_poly.pdbx_seq_one_letter_code
_entity_poly.pdbx_strand_id
1 'polypeptide(L)'
;MPETGWPYPLIERGSKVGVHAIRSNRVTEFAQALVAGGAAFPVVKAVDDLGWLPQIKAISPQTVIVARQTSRYEGCERVEDPSTDLDEMADNLVGVVLEKLQRHPELRDVVDYWEISNEPDPPGAEGYRRLALLMIKCMERAEAEGLKLGLFGLNAGTPEWPEIEAMVGTGVFGRARRGGHILTLHEGVFGNVPIDRWWGDPIPGAPRVEGAGALCFRYRYLYHLLRQRGEVIPLVVSEFYAGGGYAQDGVEPEAIVERMAWYDEKARQDYWVLAFCPFTLGPVGQWVNTDYEFVYPALVDYMLTVKEQPNAQPEAVPSPPTPEEPPPEEEPAERPRRGAPRVQYRRTYVLLPPDADSRWAQAVVEATWDERRFTVGSSADDAGIGDLDDRTVIAVNPSRWPTDLKAFFDTYYPGVRYIPVEAATPAQLVSRLRAL
;
A
#
# COMPACT_ATOMS: atom_id res chain seq x y z
N MET A 1 14.61 -14.72 -12.39
CA MET A 1 13.67 -13.77 -11.77
C MET A 1 14.43 -13.09 -10.65
N PRO A 2 14.48 -11.75 -10.54
CA PRO A 2 15.26 -11.12 -9.49
C PRO A 2 14.69 -11.51 -8.12
N GLU A 3 15.56 -11.77 -7.16
CA GLU A 3 15.27 -12.25 -5.79
C GLU A 3 14.52 -11.22 -4.91
N THR A 4 13.97 -10.16 -5.49
CA THR A 4 13.46 -8.98 -4.76
C THR A 4 12.02 -9.12 -4.25
N GLY A 5 11.30 -10.21 -4.55
CA GLY A 5 9.91 -10.40 -4.09
C GLY A 5 8.94 -9.29 -4.55
N TRP A 6 9.34 -8.44 -5.50
CA TRP A 6 8.58 -7.32 -6.04
C TRP A 6 7.80 -7.78 -7.29
N PRO A 7 6.47 -7.93 -7.22
CA PRO A 7 5.68 -8.56 -8.29
C PRO A 7 5.24 -7.58 -9.38
N TYR A 8 5.83 -6.39 -9.45
CA TYR A 8 5.39 -5.29 -10.31
C TYR A 8 6.45 -4.91 -11.33
N PRO A 9 6.07 -4.17 -12.40
CA PRO A 9 7.02 -3.48 -13.25
C PRO A 9 8.00 -2.64 -12.43
N LEU A 10 9.25 -2.59 -12.88
CA LEU A 10 10.31 -1.83 -12.25
C LEU A 10 11.08 -1.08 -13.33
N ILE A 11 11.21 0.24 -13.16
CA ILE A 11 12.03 1.08 -14.04
C ILE A 11 13.41 1.17 -13.42
N GLU A 12 14.31 0.26 -13.80
CA GLU A 12 15.61 0.05 -13.16
C GLU A 12 16.64 1.17 -13.43
N ARG A 13 16.51 1.86 -14.56
CA ARG A 13 17.43 2.92 -15.00
C ARG A 13 16.69 3.96 -15.83
N GLY A 14 17.35 5.10 -16.05
CA GLY A 14 16.85 6.18 -16.89
C GLY A 14 15.79 7.03 -16.22
N SER A 15 15.29 8.00 -17.00
CA SER A 15 14.30 8.97 -16.54
C SER A 15 12.95 8.32 -16.21
N LYS A 16 12.24 8.92 -15.26
CA LYS A 16 10.84 8.67 -14.90
C LYS A 16 9.87 9.58 -15.67
N VAL A 17 10.33 10.42 -16.59
CA VAL A 17 9.44 11.25 -17.43
C VAL A 17 8.60 10.35 -18.33
N GLY A 18 7.28 10.41 -18.16
CA GLY A 18 6.28 9.74 -18.97
C GLY A 18 5.53 10.69 -19.92
N VAL A 19 4.37 10.24 -20.36
CA VAL A 19 3.47 11.01 -21.24
C VAL A 19 2.07 11.04 -20.65
N HIS A 20 1.45 12.21 -20.66
CA HIS A 20 0.00 12.36 -20.57
C HIS A 20 -0.51 12.96 -21.88
N ALA A 21 -1.43 12.29 -22.57
CA ALA A 21 -1.92 12.72 -23.88
C ALA A 21 -3.44 12.62 -24.00
N ILE A 22 -4.07 13.69 -24.49
CA ILE A 22 -5.50 13.70 -24.88
C ILE A 22 -5.67 13.41 -26.38
N ARG A 23 -4.67 13.78 -27.18
CA ARG A 23 -4.50 13.37 -28.58
C ARG A 23 -3.10 12.82 -28.76
N SER A 24 -2.93 11.95 -29.76
CA SER A 24 -1.64 11.31 -30.05
C SER A 24 -0.51 12.30 -30.31
N ASN A 25 -0.78 13.44 -30.96
CA ASN A 25 0.21 14.43 -31.40
C ASN A 25 1.49 13.73 -31.91
N ARG A 26 2.68 14.19 -31.51
CA ARG A 26 3.97 13.57 -31.87
C ARG A 26 4.45 12.50 -30.88
N VAL A 27 3.60 11.97 -30.00
CA VAL A 27 4.00 10.96 -28.99
C VAL A 27 4.71 9.76 -29.64
N THR A 28 4.19 9.28 -30.77
CA THR A 28 4.81 8.19 -31.55
C THR A 28 6.21 8.54 -32.03
N GLU A 29 6.43 9.76 -32.51
CA GLU A 29 7.75 10.21 -32.96
C GLU A 29 8.74 10.29 -31.80
N PHE A 30 8.31 10.82 -30.65
CA PHE A 30 9.15 10.89 -29.45
C PHE A 30 9.51 9.49 -28.92
N ALA A 31 8.56 8.56 -28.94
CA ALA A 31 8.81 7.16 -28.57
C ALA A 31 9.84 6.49 -29.51
N GLN A 32 9.73 6.72 -30.81
CA GLN A 32 10.69 6.21 -31.80
C GLN A 32 12.09 6.80 -31.57
N ALA A 33 12.19 8.10 -31.29
CA ALA A 33 13.46 8.77 -31.02
C ALA A 33 14.14 8.19 -29.76
N LEU A 34 13.38 7.99 -28.67
CA LEU A 34 13.89 7.37 -27.45
C LEU A 34 14.40 5.94 -27.71
N VAL A 35 13.60 5.10 -28.38
CA VAL A 35 13.99 3.71 -28.68
C VAL A 35 15.22 3.65 -29.57
N ALA A 36 15.30 4.50 -30.60
CA ALA A 36 16.49 4.61 -31.45
C ALA A 36 17.73 5.05 -30.66
N GLY A 37 17.55 5.87 -29.62
CA GLY A 37 18.61 6.27 -28.69
C GLY A 37 18.88 5.30 -27.55
N GLY A 38 18.20 4.14 -27.47
CA GLY A 38 18.39 3.14 -26.42
C GLY A 38 17.70 3.47 -25.09
N ALA A 39 16.63 4.26 -25.12
CA ALA A 39 15.75 4.56 -24.00
C ALA A 39 14.28 4.28 -24.36
N ALA A 40 13.36 4.51 -23.44
CA ALA A 40 11.92 4.43 -23.71
C ALA A 40 11.15 5.30 -22.72
N PHE A 41 9.92 5.66 -23.06
CA PHE A 41 9.00 6.16 -22.05
C PHE A 41 8.69 5.02 -21.06
N PRO A 42 8.83 5.24 -19.74
CA PRO A 42 8.42 4.26 -18.73
C PRO A 42 6.90 4.05 -18.73
N VAL A 43 6.14 5.15 -18.89
CA VAL A 43 4.68 5.14 -18.93
C VAL A 43 4.16 6.08 -20.02
N VAL A 44 3.11 5.64 -20.72
CA VAL A 44 2.26 6.49 -21.55
C VAL A 44 0.82 6.41 -21.03
N LYS A 45 0.29 7.55 -20.56
CA LYS A 45 -1.12 7.73 -20.21
C LYS A 45 -1.86 8.40 -21.37
N ALA A 46 -2.98 7.82 -21.78
CA ALA A 46 -3.88 8.41 -22.77
C ALA A 46 -5.30 8.57 -22.23
N VAL A 47 -5.97 9.65 -22.62
CA VAL A 47 -7.35 9.97 -22.22
C VAL A 47 -8.23 10.05 -23.47
N ASP A 48 -9.32 9.28 -23.48
CA ASP A 48 -10.35 9.19 -24.52
C ASP A 48 -9.89 8.67 -25.90
N ASP A 49 -8.90 9.31 -26.52
CA ASP A 49 -8.30 8.89 -27.79
C ASP A 49 -7.24 7.81 -27.53
N LEU A 50 -7.65 6.54 -27.69
CA LEU A 50 -6.82 5.37 -27.37
C LEU A 50 -6.34 4.59 -28.61
N GLY A 51 -6.80 4.97 -29.81
CA GLY A 51 -6.61 4.18 -31.03
C GLY A 51 -5.16 4.07 -31.50
N TRP A 52 -4.28 4.93 -30.99
CA TRP A 52 -2.86 4.99 -31.31
C TRP A 52 -1.98 4.19 -30.34
N LEU A 53 -2.51 3.74 -29.20
CA LEU A 53 -1.76 2.97 -28.21
C LEU A 53 -1.16 1.64 -28.74
N PRO A 54 -1.81 0.88 -29.65
CA PRO A 54 -1.19 -0.30 -30.23
C PRO A 54 0.13 0.00 -30.95
N GLN A 55 0.25 1.18 -31.56
CA GLN A 55 1.48 1.62 -32.21
C GLN A 55 2.60 1.87 -31.20
N ILE A 56 2.28 2.43 -30.03
CA ILE A 56 3.26 2.60 -28.94
C ILE A 56 3.77 1.25 -28.46
N LYS A 57 2.89 0.28 -28.20
CA LYS A 57 3.30 -1.08 -27.83
C LYS A 57 4.15 -1.75 -28.91
N ALA A 58 3.90 -1.49 -30.19
CA ALA A 58 4.74 -1.99 -31.28
C ALA A 58 6.15 -1.35 -31.30
N ILE A 59 6.27 -0.07 -30.95
CA ILE A 59 7.55 0.65 -30.88
C ILE A 59 8.33 0.28 -29.61
N SER A 60 7.64 0.22 -28.48
CA SER A 60 8.21 0.04 -27.14
C SER A 60 7.33 -0.90 -26.33
N PRO A 61 7.45 -2.24 -26.52
CA PRO A 61 6.61 -3.23 -25.84
C PRO A 61 6.67 -3.15 -24.30
N GLN A 62 7.79 -2.68 -23.76
CA GLN A 62 8.04 -2.51 -22.34
C GLN A 62 7.37 -1.28 -21.71
N THR A 63 6.92 -0.31 -22.51
CA THR A 63 6.25 0.89 -21.98
C THR A 63 4.94 0.49 -21.33
N VAL A 64 4.74 0.92 -20.08
CA VAL A 64 3.48 0.71 -19.36
C VAL A 64 2.43 1.65 -19.93
N ILE A 65 1.27 1.12 -20.28
CA ILE A 65 0.15 1.88 -20.83
C ILE A 65 -0.92 2.05 -19.77
N VAL A 66 -1.24 3.31 -19.47
CA VAL A 66 -2.38 3.69 -18.64
C VAL A 66 -3.44 4.33 -19.53
N ALA A 67 -4.68 3.89 -19.44
CA ALA A 67 -5.77 4.50 -20.20
C ALA A 67 -6.87 5.00 -19.27
N ARG A 68 -7.44 6.15 -19.61
CA ARG A 68 -8.65 6.69 -18.98
C ARG A 68 -9.70 7.00 -20.05
N GLN A 69 -10.96 6.78 -19.70
CA GLN A 69 -12.11 7.21 -20.48
C GLN A 69 -12.91 8.18 -19.63
N THR A 70 -13.01 9.43 -20.08
CA THR A 70 -13.73 10.48 -19.37
C THR A 70 -15.20 10.08 -19.23
N SER A 71 -15.76 10.29 -18.03
CA SER A 71 -17.17 10.01 -17.75
C SER A 71 -17.72 10.92 -16.66
N ARG A 72 -19.04 10.98 -16.52
CA ARG A 72 -19.68 11.71 -15.41
C ARG A 72 -19.48 11.09 -14.03
N TYR A 73 -18.91 9.88 -13.96
CA TYR A 73 -18.77 9.13 -12.71
C TYR A 73 -17.39 9.31 -12.08
N GLU A 74 -16.38 9.75 -12.85
CA GLU A 74 -14.97 9.68 -12.47
C GLU A 74 -14.61 10.55 -11.25
N GLY A 75 -15.38 11.61 -10.97
CA GLY A 75 -15.23 12.44 -9.78
C GLY A 75 -15.76 11.79 -8.49
N CYS A 76 -16.38 10.61 -8.58
CA CYS A 76 -16.94 9.86 -7.44
C CYS A 76 -17.87 10.73 -6.55
N GLU A 77 -18.71 11.56 -7.17
CA GLU A 77 -19.56 12.50 -6.46
C GLU A 77 -20.43 11.81 -5.40
N ARG A 78 -20.48 12.39 -4.19
CA ARG A 78 -21.25 11.91 -3.02
C ARG A 78 -20.77 10.56 -2.48
N VAL A 79 -19.56 10.11 -2.78
CA VAL A 79 -18.99 8.88 -2.21
C VAL A 79 -18.98 8.91 -0.68
N GLU A 80 -18.86 10.09 -0.06
CA GLU A 80 -18.88 10.31 1.39
C GLU A 80 -20.26 10.10 2.03
N ASP A 81 -21.36 10.22 1.27
CA ASP A 81 -22.71 10.06 1.80
C ASP A 81 -22.93 8.59 2.20
N PRO A 82 -23.29 8.29 3.47
CA PRO A 82 -23.55 6.92 3.93
C PRO A 82 -24.63 6.18 3.14
N SER A 83 -25.56 6.91 2.51
CA SER A 83 -26.63 6.35 1.68
C SER A 83 -26.20 6.00 0.26
N THR A 84 -25.02 6.45 -0.19
CA THR A 84 -24.49 6.10 -1.50
C THR A 84 -24.16 4.61 -1.57
N ASP A 85 -24.75 3.93 -2.55
CA ASP A 85 -24.44 2.55 -2.88
C ASP A 85 -23.09 2.46 -3.60
N LEU A 86 -22.08 1.92 -2.90
CA LEU A 86 -20.74 1.78 -3.45
C LEU A 86 -20.64 0.63 -4.47
N ASP A 87 -21.55 -0.35 -4.45
CA ASP A 87 -21.58 -1.40 -5.46
C ASP A 87 -22.08 -0.82 -6.79
N GLU A 88 -23.17 -0.04 -6.77
CA GLU A 88 -23.67 0.65 -7.97
C GLU A 88 -22.62 1.63 -8.52
N MET A 89 -21.94 2.38 -7.66
CA MET A 89 -20.89 3.30 -8.10
C MET A 89 -19.70 2.57 -8.72
N ALA A 90 -19.28 1.43 -8.15
CA ALA A 90 -18.21 0.60 -8.71
C ALA A 90 -18.60 0.03 -10.08
N ASP A 91 -19.83 -0.45 -10.23
CA ASP A 91 -20.35 -0.98 -11.49
C ASP A 91 -20.39 0.11 -12.58
N ASN A 92 -20.75 1.35 -12.22
CA ASN A 92 -20.71 2.49 -13.15
C ASN A 92 -19.29 2.85 -13.58
N LEU A 93 -18.33 2.94 -12.64
CA LEU A 93 -16.94 3.30 -12.93
C LEU A 93 -16.27 2.26 -13.83
N VAL A 94 -16.35 0.97 -13.47
CA VAL A 94 -15.76 -0.10 -14.28
C VAL A 94 -16.55 -0.32 -15.56
N GLY A 95 -17.86 -0.11 -15.55
CA GLY A 95 -18.73 -0.21 -16.72
C GLY A 95 -18.29 0.68 -17.89
N VAL A 96 -17.77 1.89 -17.61
CA VAL A 96 -17.21 2.79 -18.64
C VAL A 96 -16.05 2.12 -19.40
N VAL A 97 -15.16 1.43 -18.67
CA VAL A 97 -14.03 0.69 -19.25
C VAL A 97 -14.53 -0.48 -20.08
N LEU A 98 -15.48 -1.26 -19.55
CA LEU A 98 -16.02 -2.42 -20.26
C LEU A 98 -16.74 -2.01 -21.54
N GLU A 99 -17.46 -0.89 -21.53
CA GLU A 99 -18.11 -0.34 -22.72
C GLU A 99 -17.08 0.09 -23.78
N LYS A 100 -15.94 0.66 -23.35
CA LYS A 100 -14.82 0.98 -24.25
C LYS A 100 -14.22 -0.29 -24.86
N LEU A 101 -13.94 -1.30 -24.04
CA LEU A 101 -13.37 -2.58 -24.46
C LEU A 101 -14.33 -3.38 -25.36
N GLN A 102 -15.64 -3.24 -25.20
CA GLN A 102 -16.62 -3.85 -26.09
C GLN A 102 -16.52 -3.29 -27.51
N ARG A 103 -16.27 -1.99 -27.65
CA ARG A 103 -16.10 -1.32 -28.95
C ARG A 103 -14.70 -1.50 -29.54
N HIS A 104 -13.71 -1.63 -28.66
CA HIS A 104 -12.29 -1.68 -28.99
C HIS A 104 -11.62 -2.86 -28.25
N PRO A 105 -11.93 -4.11 -28.62
CA PRO A 105 -11.42 -5.29 -27.93
C PRO A 105 -9.89 -5.42 -27.99
N GLU A 106 -9.26 -4.84 -29.01
CA GLU A 106 -7.80 -4.77 -29.16
C GLU A 106 -7.10 -4.08 -27.99
N LEU A 107 -7.81 -3.20 -27.27
CA LEU A 107 -7.23 -2.49 -26.13
C LEU A 107 -6.98 -3.40 -24.92
N ARG A 108 -7.57 -4.60 -24.86
CA ARG A 108 -7.32 -5.57 -23.77
C ARG A 108 -5.86 -6.02 -23.72
N ASP A 109 -5.22 -6.16 -24.88
CA ASP A 109 -3.82 -6.61 -24.98
C ASP A 109 -2.82 -5.44 -24.97
N VAL A 110 -3.32 -4.20 -24.95
CA VAL A 110 -2.52 -2.98 -25.11
C VAL A 110 -2.46 -2.18 -23.81
N VAL A 111 -3.58 -2.07 -23.10
CA VAL A 111 -3.68 -1.28 -21.86
C VAL A 111 -3.29 -2.13 -20.66
N ASP A 112 -2.24 -1.74 -19.95
CA ASP A 112 -1.78 -2.45 -18.75
C ASP A 112 -2.62 -2.08 -17.51
N TYR A 113 -3.05 -0.81 -17.41
CA TYR A 113 -3.86 -0.30 -16.30
C TYR A 113 -4.96 0.66 -16.78
N TRP A 114 -6.16 0.49 -16.25
CA TRP A 114 -7.29 1.39 -16.46
C TRP A 114 -7.44 2.34 -15.28
N GLU A 115 -7.24 3.64 -15.50
CA GLU A 115 -7.58 4.68 -14.53
C GLU A 115 -9.09 4.92 -14.62
N ILE A 116 -9.81 4.74 -13.51
CA ILE A 116 -11.29 4.76 -13.49
C ILE A 116 -11.89 6.03 -12.87
N SER A 117 -11.08 6.78 -12.11
CA SER A 117 -11.48 8.01 -11.44
C SER A 117 -10.51 9.14 -11.77
N ASN A 118 -10.99 10.37 -11.68
CA ASN A 118 -10.21 11.58 -11.89
C ASN A 118 -10.54 12.59 -10.80
N GLU A 119 -9.54 12.91 -9.98
CA GLU A 119 -9.59 13.92 -8.92
C GLU A 119 -10.81 13.84 -7.99
N PRO A 120 -11.22 12.65 -7.51
CA PRO A 120 -12.21 12.60 -6.43
C PRO A 120 -11.61 13.26 -5.18
N ASP A 121 -12.34 14.21 -4.61
CA ASP A 121 -11.94 14.94 -3.39
C ASP A 121 -13.10 14.97 -2.37
N PRO A 122 -13.51 13.80 -1.83
CA PRO A 122 -14.57 13.77 -0.84
C PRO A 122 -14.09 14.40 0.48
N PRO A 123 -14.95 15.11 1.21
CA PRO A 123 -14.54 15.86 2.37
C PRO A 123 -14.15 14.94 3.54
N GLY A 124 -12.93 15.13 4.06
CA GLY A 124 -12.49 14.58 5.33
C GLY A 124 -12.22 13.08 5.34
N ALA A 125 -11.72 12.62 6.49
CA ALA A 125 -11.25 11.25 6.68
C ALA A 125 -12.29 10.18 6.34
N GLU A 126 -13.57 10.41 6.68
CA GLU A 126 -14.64 9.46 6.36
C GLU A 126 -14.93 9.38 4.86
N GLY A 127 -14.88 10.51 4.15
CA GLY A 127 -15.02 10.55 2.70
C GLY A 127 -13.94 9.73 2.00
N TYR A 128 -12.68 9.96 2.38
CA TYR A 128 -11.54 9.20 1.85
C TYR A 128 -11.55 7.72 2.27
N ARG A 129 -12.06 7.39 3.47
CA ARG A 129 -12.30 5.99 3.88
C ARG A 129 -13.31 5.31 2.96
N ARG A 130 -14.42 5.98 2.64
CA ARG A 130 -15.46 5.45 1.74
C ARG A 130 -14.96 5.35 0.30
N LEU A 131 -14.17 6.32 -0.18
CA LEU A 131 -13.49 6.25 -1.46
C LEU A 131 -12.55 5.03 -1.54
N ALA A 132 -11.80 4.74 -0.48
CA ALA A 132 -10.96 3.54 -0.42
C ALA A 132 -11.79 2.23 -0.48
N LEU A 133 -12.95 2.19 0.18
CA LEU A 133 -13.88 1.05 0.07
C LEU A 133 -14.48 0.91 -1.33
N LEU A 134 -14.78 2.02 -2.00
CA LEU A 134 -15.21 2.02 -3.40
C LEU A 134 -14.12 1.41 -4.29
N MET A 135 -12.85 1.82 -4.12
CA MET A 135 -11.74 1.25 -4.88
C MET A 135 -11.62 -0.26 -4.69
N ILE A 136 -11.87 -0.80 -3.49
CA ILE A 136 -11.92 -2.24 -3.26
C ILE A 136 -12.97 -2.93 -4.13
N LYS A 137 -14.18 -2.37 -4.19
CA LYS A 137 -15.25 -2.90 -5.03
C LYS A 137 -14.90 -2.81 -6.51
N CYS A 138 -14.33 -1.69 -6.97
CA CYS A 138 -13.88 -1.55 -8.35
C CYS A 138 -12.83 -2.60 -8.72
N MET A 139 -11.86 -2.89 -7.84
CA MET A 139 -10.87 -3.95 -8.07
C MET A 139 -11.55 -5.31 -8.26
N GLU A 140 -12.55 -5.66 -7.45
CA GLU A 140 -13.28 -6.92 -7.60
C GLU A 140 -13.96 -7.05 -8.98
N ARG A 141 -14.57 -5.98 -9.49
CA ARG A 141 -15.20 -5.98 -10.82
C ARG A 141 -14.15 -6.07 -11.93
N ALA A 142 -13.08 -5.29 -11.82
CA ALA A 142 -12.01 -5.29 -12.81
C ALA A 142 -11.31 -6.65 -12.90
N GLU A 143 -11.00 -7.27 -11.76
CA GLU A 143 -10.36 -8.58 -11.71
C GLU A 143 -11.23 -9.70 -12.29
N ALA A 144 -12.56 -9.62 -12.11
CA ALA A 144 -13.49 -10.56 -12.74
C ALA A 144 -13.40 -10.55 -14.28
N GLU A 145 -12.97 -9.42 -14.85
CA GLU A 145 -12.76 -9.21 -16.29
C GLU A 145 -11.28 -9.32 -16.69
N GLY A 146 -10.40 -9.73 -15.77
CA GLY A 146 -8.95 -9.86 -15.99
C GLY A 146 -8.21 -8.52 -16.13
N LEU A 147 -8.81 -7.41 -15.68
CA LEU A 147 -8.27 -6.07 -15.80
C LEU A 147 -7.52 -5.64 -14.53
N LYS A 148 -6.56 -4.72 -14.71
CA LYS A 148 -5.89 -4.02 -13.62
C LYS A 148 -6.23 -2.53 -13.65
N LEU A 149 -6.35 -1.94 -12.47
CA LEU A 149 -6.71 -0.55 -12.29
C LEU A 149 -5.52 0.33 -11.88
N GLY A 150 -5.55 1.56 -12.39
CA GLY A 150 -4.94 2.73 -11.75
C GLY A 150 -5.96 3.34 -10.78
N LEU A 151 -5.67 3.26 -9.50
CA LEU A 151 -6.62 3.60 -8.44
C LEU A 151 -6.55 5.08 -8.07
N PHE A 152 -7.70 5.60 -7.64
CA PHE A 152 -7.93 6.92 -7.07
C PHE A 152 -7.79 8.10 -8.04
N GLY A 153 -6.70 8.24 -8.79
CA GLY A 153 -6.46 9.46 -9.56
C GLY A 153 -6.53 10.71 -8.67
N LEU A 154 -5.85 10.66 -7.51
CA LEU A 154 -5.96 11.68 -6.46
C LEU A 154 -5.62 13.08 -6.98
N ASN A 155 -6.31 14.10 -6.47
CA ASN A 155 -6.06 15.50 -6.82
C ASN A 155 -4.70 15.98 -6.29
N ALA A 156 -4.09 16.93 -6.98
CA ALA A 156 -2.89 17.61 -6.52
C ALA A 156 -3.13 18.35 -5.20
N GLY A 157 -2.34 18.02 -4.18
CA GLY A 157 -2.40 18.65 -2.88
C GLY A 157 -3.33 17.98 -1.87
N THR A 158 -4.05 16.93 -2.26
CA THR A 158 -4.83 16.08 -1.35
C THR A 158 -4.38 14.62 -1.51
N PRO A 159 -4.74 13.69 -0.61
CA PRO A 159 -5.40 13.85 0.70
C PRO A 159 -4.52 14.51 1.77
N GLU A 160 -5.14 15.03 2.84
CA GLU A 160 -4.51 15.45 4.10
C GLU A 160 -4.16 14.27 5.01
N TRP A 161 -3.34 14.50 6.04
CA TRP A 161 -2.82 13.39 6.87
C TRP A 161 -3.90 12.46 7.46
N PRO A 162 -4.98 12.97 8.10
CA PRO A 162 -6.03 12.10 8.64
C PRO A 162 -6.78 11.32 7.54
N GLU A 163 -6.84 11.86 6.32
CA GLU A 163 -7.45 11.21 5.17
C GLU A 163 -6.55 10.09 4.63
N ILE A 164 -5.23 10.33 4.56
CA ILE A 164 -4.22 9.28 4.27
C ILE A 164 -4.36 8.13 5.27
N GLU A 165 -4.40 8.43 6.58
CA GLU A 165 -4.56 7.42 7.64
C GLU A 165 -5.85 6.63 7.47
N ALA A 166 -6.96 7.31 7.15
CA ALA A 166 -8.25 6.67 6.95
C ALA A 166 -8.27 5.73 5.72
N MET A 167 -7.67 6.15 4.60
CA MET A 167 -7.51 5.30 3.41
C MET A 167 -6.69 4.05 3.75
N VAL A 168 -5.50 4.24 4.34
CA VAL A 168 -4.59 3.14 4.70
C VAL A 168 -5.24 2.19 5.69
N GLY A 169 -5.99 2.70 6.66
CA GLY A 169 -6.71 1.93 7.66
C GLY A 169 -7.73 0.94 7.09
N THR A 170 -8.24 1.17 5.88
CA THR A 170 -9.15 0.23 5.20
C THR A 170 -8.46 -1.04 4.70
N GLY A 171 -7.12 -1.04 4.56
CA GLY A 171 -6.37 -2.12 3.93
C GLY A 171 -6.46 -2.15 2.40
N VAL A 172 -6.98 -1.09 1.76
CA VAL A 172 -7.12 -0.98 0.30
C VAL A 172 -5.79 -1.20 -0.43
N PHE A 173 -4.66 -0.71 0.08
CA PHE A 173 -3.37 -0.85 -0.58
C PHE A 173 -2.82 -2.27 -0.47
N GLY A 174 -3.00 -2.94 0.68
CA GLY A 174 -2.71 -4.37 0.80
C GLY A 174 -3.58 -5.22 -0.15
N ARG A 175 -4.83 -4.82 -0.36
CA ARG A 175 -5.73 -5.44 -1.35
C ARG A 175 -5.28 -5.18 -2.79
N ALA A 176 -4.90 -3.95 -3.11
CA ALA A 176 -4.35 -3.56 -4.41
C ALA A 176 -3.07 -4.33 -4.74
N ARG A 177 -2.19 -4.51 -3.73
CA ARG A 177 -0.97 -5.31 -3.84
C ARG A 177 -1.23 -6.75 -4.27
N ARG A 178 -2.25 -7.39 -3.71
CA ARG A 178 -2.63 -8.78 -4.06
C ARG A 178 -3.22 -8.89 -5.48
N GLY A 179 -3.97 -7.86 -5.92
CA GLY A 179 -4.55 -7.80 -7.26
C GLY A 179 -3.58 -7.33 -8.35
N GLY A 180 -2.40 -6.82 -7.97
CA GLY A 180 -1.45 -6.26 -8.90
C GLY A 180 -1.90 -4.91 -9.48
N HIS A 181 -2.68 -4.13 -8.73
CA HIS A 181 -3.12 -2.78 -9.09
C HIS A 181 -2.09 -1.71 -8.70
N ILE A 182 -2.21 -0.51 -9.28
CA ILE A 182 -1.31 0.63 -9.01
C ILE A 182 -2.08 1.82 -8.46
N LEU A 183 -1.35 2.76 -7.86
CA LEU A 183 -1.85 4.07 -7.50
C LEU A 183 -1.64 5.05 -8.66
N THR A 184 -2.63 5.91 -8.90
CA THR A 184 -2.44 7.11 -9.70
C THR A 184 -2.83 8.36 -8.92
N LEU A 185 -2.13 9.46 -9.18
CA LEU A 185 -2.40 10.77 -8.58
C LEU A 185 -1.86 11.89 -9.44
N HIS A 186 -2.32 13.09 -9.16
CA HIS A 186 -1.86 14.32 -9.77
C HIS A 186 -0.97 15.05 -8.77
N GLU A 187 0.07 15.72 -9.27
CA GLU A 187 0.86 16.61 -8.44
C GLU A 187 1.61 17.65 -9.28
N GLY A 188 2.22 18.60 -8.59
CA GLY A 188 3.09 19.58 -9.23
C GLY A 188 2.94 20.94 -8.58
N VAL A 189 3.40 21.96 -9.29
CA VAL A 189 3.17 23.35 -8.91
C VAL A 189 2.45 24.08 -10.05
N PHE A 190 1.58 25.01 -9.70
CA PHE A 190 0.75 25.73 -10.66
C PHE A 190 1.32 27.11 -10.97
N GLY A 191 1.04 27.61 -12.18
CA GLY A 191 1.49 28.92 -12.63
C GLY A 191 3.01 29.05 -12.61
N ASN A 192 3.52 30.23 -12.24
CA ASN A 192 4.96 30.51 -12.22
C ASN A 192 5.63 30.24 -10.84
N VAL A 193 5.02 29.40 -10.00
CA VAL A 193 5.59 29.05 -8.69
C VAL A 193 6.84 28.19 -8.89
N PRO A 194 7.96 28.39 -8.17
CA PRO A 194 9.13 27.50 -8.25
C PRO A 194 8.79 26.03 -7.97
N ILE A 195 9.41 25.10 -8.70
CA ILE A 195 9.10 23.66 -8.61
C ILE A 195 9.36 23.08 -7.21
N ASP A 196 10.29 23.68 -6.47
CA ASP A 196 10.73 23.26 -5.14
C ASP A 196 10.11 24.08 -4.00
N ARG A 197 9.16 24.98 -4.28
CA ARG A 197 8.65 25.99 -3.33
C ARG A 197 8.23 25.44 -1.96
N TRP A 198 7.73 24.20 -1.91
CA TRP A 198 7.25 23.53 -0.70
C TRP A 198 7.90 22.15 -0.48
N TRP A 199 9.06 21.94 -1.08
CA TRP A 199 9.86 20.74 -0.83
C TRP A 199 10.41 20.76 0.60
N GLY A 200 10.13 19.71 1.37
CA GLY A 200 10.50 19.62 2.79
C GLY A 200 9.46 20.19 3.76
N ASP A 201 8.40 20.85 3.26
CA ASP A 201 7.33 21.38 4.11
C ASP A 201 6.39 20.25 4.59
N PRO A 202 5.99 20.25 5.87
CA PRO A 202 5.03 19.31 6.40
C PRO A 202 3.61 19.60 5.89
N ILE A 203 2.78 18.56 5.82
CA ILE A 203 1.32 18.72 5.71
C ILE A 203 0.71 18.69 7.11
N PRO A 204 -0.44 19.37 7.35
CA PRO A 204 -1.08 19.39 8.66
C PRO A 204 -1.28 18.00 9.27
N GLY A 205 -0.78 17.80 10.49
CA GLY A 205 -0.92 16.55 11.23
C GLY A 205 0.07 15.44 10.88
N ALA A 206 0.80 15.55 9.76
CA ALA A 206 1.75 14.51 9.36
C ALA A 206 3.04 14.48 10.20
N PRO A 207 3.66 13.30 10.34
CA PRO A 207 5.03 13.20 10.82
C PRO A 207 5.99 13.87 9.83
N ARG A 208 7.22 14.16 10.27
CA ARG A 208 8.28 14.53 9.33
C ARG A 208 8.66 13.32 8.48
N VAL A 209 8.51 13.46 7.17
CA VAL A 209 8.94 12.44 6.20
C VAL A 209 10.02 13.06 5.32
N GLU A 210 11.21 12.44 5.32
CA GLU A 210 12.34 12.94 4.56
C GLU A 210 12.03 13.01 3.06
N GLY A 211 12.34 14.17 2.47
CA GLY A 211 12.09 14.43 1.06
C GLY A 211 10.62 14.43 0.66
N ALA A 212 9.67 14.49 1.60
CA ALA A 212 8.28 14.80 1.27
C ALA A 212 8.09 16.32 1.13
N GLY A 213 7.06 16.73 0.38
CA GLY A 213 6.66 18.13 0.25
C GLY A 213 5.14 18.27 0.25
N ALA A 214 4.66 19.50 0.37
CA ALA A 214 3.22 19.76 0.47
C ALA A 214 2.47 19.55 -0.86
N LEU A 215 3.14 19.78 -1.99
CA LEU A 215 2.62 19.52 -3.35
C LEU A 215 3.45 18.48 -4.09
N CYS A 216 4.68 18.81 -4.49
CA CYS A 216 5.59 17.83 -5.10
C CYS A 216 6.04 16.83 -4.04
N PHE A 217 5.98 15.54 -4.39
CA PHE A 217 6.35 14.41 -3.55
C PHE A 217 5.48 14.24 -2.30
N ARG A 218 4.26 14.78 -2.33
CA ARG A 218 3.26 14.60 -1.26
C ARG A 218 2.94 13.13 -1.02
N TYR A 219 2.98 12.30 -2.07
CA TYR A 219 2.76 10.85 -1.96
C TYR A 219 3.71 10.19 -0.96
N ARG A 220 4.89 10.75 -0.66
CA ARG A 220 5.82 10.16 0.31
C ARG A 220 5.23 10.07 1.71
N TYR A 221 4.26 10.92 2.07
CA TYR A 221 3.49 10.76 3.31
C TYR A 221 2.63 9.48 3.31
N LEU A 222 1.96 9.18 2.20
CA LEU A 222 1.23 7.92 2.03
C LEU A 222 2.20 6.73 2.05
N TYR A 223 3.28 6.80 1.28
CA TYR A 223 4.26 5.72 1.17
C TYR A 223 5.04 5.48 2.47
N HIS A 224 5.18 6.48 3.34
CA HIS A 224 5.68 6.30 4.70
C HIS A 224 4.85 5.26 5.47
N LEU A 225 3.51 5.32 5.39
CA LEU A 225 2.64 4.32 6.01
C LEU A 225 2.63 3.00 5.24
N LEU A 226 2.62 3.02 3.91
CA LEU A 226 2.61 1.79 3.10
C LEU A 226 3.85 0.94 3.35
N ARG A 227 5.03 1.55 3.49
CA ARG A 227 6.27 0.85 3.83
C ARG A 227 6.20 0.17 5.18
N GLN A 228 5.69 0.84 6.21
CA GLN A 228 5.53 0.26 7.55
C GLN A 228 4.62 -0.97 7.56
N ARG A 229 3.69 -1.04 6.61
CA ARG A 229 2.69 -2.11 6.51
C ARG A 229 3.05 -3.20 5.49
N GLY A 230 4.14 -3.02 4.73
CA GLY A 230 4.47 -3.92 3.61
C GLY A 230 3.45 -3.86 2.46
N GLU A 231 2.71 -2.76 2.33
CA GLU A 231 1.59 -2.57 1.40
C GLU A 231 1.98 -1.68 0.20
N VAL A 232 3.28 -1.47 -0.03
CA VAL A 232 3.78 -0.65 -1.16
C VAL A 232 3.29 -1.23 -2.50
N ILE A 233 2.65 -0.38 -3.30
CA ILE A 233 2.26 -0.64 -4.70
C ILE A 233 2.92 0.42 -5.61
N PRO A 234 3.04 0.20 -6.93
CA PRO A 234 3.59 1.20 -7.82
C PRO A 234 2.73 2.46 -7.91
N LEU A 235 3.37 3.58 -8.20
CA LEU A 235 2.77 4.89 -8.42
C LEU A 235 3.03 5.36 -9.85
N VAL A 236 2.00 5.91 -10.48
CA VAL A 236 2.13 6.82 -11.62
C VAL A 236 1.59 8.17 -11.20
N VAL A 237 2.41 9.21 -11.30
CA VAL A 237 1.93 10.59 -11.22
C VAL A 237 1.31 10.89 -12.58
N SER A 238 0.01 10.61 -12.68
CA SER A 238 -0.70 10.48 -13.94
C SER A 238 -0.97 11.84 -14.59
N GLU A 239 -0.94 12.93 -13.83
CA GLU A 239 -0.88 14.30 -14.33
C GLU A 239 0.13 15.10 -13.50
N PHE A 240 1.10 15.69 -14.19
CA PHE A 240 2.18 16.45 -13.55
C PHE A 240 2.23 17.89 -14.06
N TYR A 241 2.29 18.84 -13.14
CA TYR A 241 2.44 20.26 -13.44
C TYR A 241 3.83 20.74 -13.03
N ALA A 242 4.68 21.04 -14.02
CA ALA A 242 6.02 21.55 -13.74
C ALA A 242 6.00 23.01 -13.23
N GLY A 243 4.90 23.73 -13.44
CA GLY A 243 4.85 25.19 -13.37
C GLY A 243 5.82 25.85 -14.34
N GLY A 244 6.05 27.15 -14.18
CA GLY A 244 6.97 27.93 -15.01
C GLY A 244 6.35 28.47 -16.30
N GLY A 245 5.15 28.01 -16.68
CA GLY A 245 4.40 28.47 -17.85
C GLY A 245 4.48 27.51 -19.05
N TYR A 246 3.92 27.95 -20.17
CA TYR A 246 3.81 27.19 -21.43
C TYR A 246 4.32 28.01 -22.62
N ALA A 247 4.27 27.45 -23.83
CA ALA A 247 4.75 28.10 -25.05
C ALA A 247 4.18 29.51 -25.27
N GLN A 248 2.86 29.69 -25.02
CA GLN A 248 2.22 31.00 -25.18
C GLN A 248 2.71 32.06 -24.19
N ASP A 249 3.34 31.65 -23.09
CA ASP A 249 3.92 32.54 -22.09
C ASP A 249 5.36 32.97 -22.46
N GLY A 250 5.87 32.52 -23.62
CA GLY A 250 7.23 32.84 -24.10
C GLY A 250 8.34 32.14 -23.31
N VAL A 251 8.04 30.99 -22.71
CA VAL A 251 8.98 30.21 -21.91
C VAL A 251 9.79 29.30 -22.82
N GLU A 252 11.12 29.32 -22.65
CA GLU A 252 12.01 28.42 -23.38
C GLU A 252 11.85 26.96 -22.88
N PRO A 253 11.85 25.96 -23.79
CA PRO A 253 11.76 24.54 -23.44
C PRO A 253 12.74 24.13 -22.32
N GLU A 254 13.98 24.60 -22.39
CA GLU A 254 15.05 24.26 -21.46
C GLU A 254 14.71 24.66 -20.02
N ALA A 255 14.04 25.79 -19.82
CA ALA A 255 13.62 26.24 -18.49
C ALA A 255 12.58 25.30 -17.86
N ILE A 256 11.73 24.66 -18.69
CA ILE A 256 10.79 23.63 -18.21
C ILE A 256 11.52 22.30 -17.99
N VAL A 257 12.46 21.94 -18.87
CA VAL A 257 13.30 20.73 -18.72
C VAL A 257 14.08 20.78 -17.40
N GLU A 258 14.67 21.91 -17.01
CA GLU A 258 15.38 22.04 -15.74
C GLU A 258 14.49 21.72 -14.53
N ARG A 259 13.23 22.16 -14.58
CA ARG A 259 12.24 21.92 -13.51
C ARG A 259 11.85 20.45 -13.46
N MET A 260 11.62 19.84 -14.62
CA MET A 260 11.31 18.42 -14.72
C MET A 260 12.51 17.53 -14.37
N ALA A 261 13.74 17.97 -14.67
CA ALA A 261 14.96 17.25 -14.32
C ALA A 261 15.19 17.21 -12.80
N TRP A 262 14.89 18.31 -12.09
CA TRP A 262 14.89 18.33 -10.62
C TRP A 262 13.89 17.33 -10.04
N TYR A 263 12.69 17.27 -10.62
CA TYR A 263 11.67 16.33 -10.16
C TYR A 263 12.08 14.88 -10.49
N ASP A 264 12.58 14.63 -11.70
CA ASP A 264 13.06 13.33 -12.16
C ASP A 264 14.16 12.75 -11.25
N GLU A 265 15.17 13.55 -10.91
CA GLU A 265 16.26 13.14 -10.03
C GLU A 265 15.76 12.60 -8.68
N LYS A 266 14.72 13.24 -8.13
CA LYS A 266 14.12 12.85 -6.85
C LYS A 266 13.20 11.64 -7.01
N ALA A 267 12.40 11.60 -8.07
CA ALA A 267 11.52 10.47 -8.36
C ALA A 267 12.31 9.17 -8.63
N ARG A 268 13.52 9.28 -9.17
CA ARG A 268 14.43 8.12 -9.36
C ARG A 268 14.90 7.48 -8.05
N GLN A 269 14.76 8.16 -6.91
CA GLN A 269 15.07 7.63 -5.58
C GLN A 269 13.95 6.74 -5.02
N ASP A 270 12.76 6.77 -5.64
CA ASP A 270 11.59 6.01 -5.20
C ASP A 270 11.32 4.85 -6.17
N TYR A 271 11.73 3.63 -5.80
CA TYR A 271 11.65 2.46 -6.67
C TYR A 271 10.22 2.12 -7.13
N TRP A 272 9.22 2.53 -6.33
CA TRP A 272 7.81 2.34 -6.63
C TRP A 272 7.24 3.35 -7.62
N VAL A 273 7.94 4.46 -7.90
CA VAL A 273 7.49 5.42 -8.91
C VAL A 273 7.84 4.89 -10.30
N LEU A 274 6.80 4.61 -11.10
CA LEU A 274 6.97 4.20 -12.49
C LEU A 274 7.27 5.43 -13.36
N ALA A 275 6.46 6.47 -13.24
CA ALA A 275 6.64 7.70 -14.00
C ALA A 275 5.90 8.89 -13.39
N PHE A 276 6.24 10.08 -13.89
CA PHE A 276 5.41 11.27 -13.83
C PHE A 276 5.12 11.81 -15.23
N CYS A 277 3.89 12.22 -15.49
CA CYS A 277 3.39 12.49 -16.83
C CYS A 277 2.96 13.95 -16.98
N PRO A 278 3.76 14.82 -17.65
CA PRO A 278 3.42 16.23 -17.85
C PRO A 278 2.05 16.42 -18.51
N PHE A 279 1.15 17.14 -17.86
CA PHE A 279 -0.18 17.44 -18.40
C PHE A 279 -0.14 18.71 -19.26
N THR A 280 -0.26 18.63 -20.59
CA THR A 280 -0.53 17.44 -21.43
C THR A 280 0.03 17.61 -22.84
N LEU A 281 0.02 16.56 -23.67
CA LEU A 281 0.10 16.69 -25.12
C LEU A 281 -1.28 16.64 -25.76
N GLY A 282 -1.44 17.40 -26.84
CA GLY A 282 -2.66 17.42 -27.63
C GLY A 282 -3.91 17.85 -26.87
N PRO A 283 -3.86 18.94 -26.09
CA PRO A 283 -5.00 19.38 -25.31
C PRO A 283 -6.19 19.79 -26.18
N VAL A 284 -7.39 19.67 -25.62
CA VAL A 284 -8.65 20.08 -26.24
C VAL A 284 -9.51 20.88 -25.27
N GLY A 285 -10.51 21.59 -25.80
CA GLY A 285 -11.51 22.29 -24.98
C GLY A 285 -10.89 23.38 -24.10
N GLN A 286 -11.17 23.35 -22.80
CA GLN A 286 -10.65 24.34 -21.84
C GLN A 286 -9.13 24.22 -21.59
N TRP A 287 -8.51 23.12 -22.03
CA TRP A 287 -7.10 22.83 -21.76
C TRP A 287 -6.14 23.28 -22.87
N VAL A 288 -6.62 23.91 -23.94
CA VAL A 288 -5.80 24.25 -25.14
C VAL A 288 -4.53 25.06 -24.85
N ASN A 289 -4.45 25.70 -23.68
CA ASN A 289 -3.29 26.47 -23.22
C ASN A 289 -2.34 25.67 -22.30
N THR A 290 -2.48 24.35 -22.23
CA THR A 290 -1.67 23.46 -21.35
C THR A 290 -0.83 22.46 -22.14
N ASP A 291 -0.46 22.80 -23.38
CA ASP A 291 0.30 21.91 -24.26
C ASP A 291 1.80 21.91 -23.91
N TYR A 292 2.33 20.76 -23.52
CA TYR A 292 3.76 20.55 -23.28
C TYR A 292 4.52 20.06 -24.52
N GLU A 293 3.87 19.86 -25.67
CA GLU A 293 4.53 19.34 -26.88
C GLU A 293 5.78 20.14 -27.28
N PHE A 294 5.80 21.46 -27.05
CA PHE A 294 6.97 22.31 -27.30
C PHE A 294 8.22 21.93 -26.47
N VAL A 295 8.03 21.30 -25.31
CA VAL A 295 9.10 20.87 -24.39
C VAL A 295 9.62 19.48 -24.74
N TYR A 296 8.79 18.63 -25.35
CA TYR A 296 9.13 17.21 -25.55
C TYR A 296 10.40 16.94 -26.37
N PRO A 297 10.75 17.71 -27.42
CA PRO A 297 12.05 17.53 -28.08
C PRO A 297 13.23 17.63 -27.11
N ALA A 298 13.25 18.67 -26.26
CA ALA A 298 14.31 18.88 -25.27
C ALA A 298 14.23 17.88 -24.10
N LEU A 299 13.03 17.43 -23.72
CA LEU A 299 12.87 16.34 -22.74
C LEU A 299 13.40 15.00 -23.28
N VAL A 300 13.16 14.69 -24.55
CA VAL A 300 13.71 13.47 -25.17
C VAL A 300 15.24 13.49 -25.11
N ASP A 301 15.86 14.61 -25.47
CA ASP A 301 17.31 14.77 -25.34
C ASP A 301 17.79 14.57 -23.90
N TYR A 302 17.12 15.21 -22.92
CA TYR A 302 17.39 15.00 -21.50
C TYR A 302 17.28 13.53 -21.08
N MET A 303 16.20 12.85 -21.43
CA MET A 303 15.98 11.44 -21.12
C MET A 303 17.09 10.54 -21.68
N LEU A 304 17.57 10.84 -22.90
CA LEU A 304 18.70 10.14 -23.51
C LEU A 304 20.02 10.40 -22.76
N THR A 305 20.22 11.60 -22.21
CA THR A 305 21.42 11.90 -21.40
C THR A 305 21.48 11.12 -20.09
N VAL A 306 20.31 10.83 -19.48
CA VAL A 306 20.23 10.15 -18.18
C VAL A 306 19.89 8.66 -18.28
N LYS A 307 19.76 8.09 -19.49
CA LYS A 307 19.23 6.73 -19.73
C LYS A 307 19.96 5.60 -18.98
N GLU A 308 21.26 5.74 -18.72
CA GLU A 308 22.05 4.74 -17.99
C GLU A 308 22.10 4.99 -16.48
N GLN A 309 21.54 6.09 -15.98
CA GLN A 309 21.55 6.38 -14.56
C GLN A 309 20.67 5.38 -13.82
N PRO A 310 21.17 4.72 -12.77
CA PRO A 310 20.39 3.74 -12.02
C PRO A 310 19.28 4.42 -11.22
N ASN A 311 18.14 3.75 -11.12
CA ASN A 311 17.06 4.10 -10.21
C ASN A 311 17.16 3.27 -8.94
N ALA A 312 16.55 3.77 -7.87
CA ALA A 312 16.38 3.02 -6.64
C ALA A 312 15.71 1.66 -6.92
N GLN A 313 16.19 0.65 -6.21
CA GLN A 313 15.69 -0.71 -6.28
C GLN A 313 14.84 -1.00 -5.05
N PRO A 314 13.82 -1.87 -5.14
CA PRO A 314 13.17 -2.39 -3.94
C PRO A 314 14.23 -2.98 -3.02
N GLU A 315 14.14 -2.67 -1.72
CA GLU A 315 14.95 -3.36 -0.72
C GLU A 315 14.75 -4.86 -0.92
N ALA A 316 15.85 -5.61 -1.07
CA ALA A 316 15.75 -7.06 -1.09
C ALA A 316 15.01 -7.46 0.18
N VAL A 317 13.93 -8.23 0.05
CA VAL A 317 13.38 -8.93 1.21
C VAL A 317 14.59 -9.64 1.82
N PRO A 318 15.00 -9.34 3.06
CA PRO A 318 16.15 -10.00 3.63
C PRO A 318 15.90 -11.48 3.47
N SER A 319 16.77 -12.15 2.71
CA SER A 319 16.77 -13.60 2.69
C SER A 319 16.73 -14.01 4.16
N PRO A 320 15.88 -14.97 4.56
CA PRO A 320 16.04 -15.55 5.90
C PRO A 320 17.53 -15.82 6.07
N PRO A 321 18.14 -15.38 7.18
CA PRO A 321 19.59 -15.36 7.32
C PRO A 321 20.13 -16.69 6.82
N THR A 322 21.02 -16.62 5.83
CA THR A 322 21.77 -17.78 5.37
C THR A 322 22.28 -18.46 6.64
N PRO A 323 21.90 -19.71 6.93
CA PRO A 323 22.45 -20.41 8.07
C PRO A 323 23.97 -20.33 7.94
N GLU A 324 24.66 -19.85 8.99
CA GLU A 324 26.11 -20.05 9.10
C GLU A 324 26.42 -21.50 8.73
N GLU A 325 27.49 -21.71 7.95
CA GLU A 325 27.91 -23.03 7.50
C GLU A 325 27.80 -24.04 8.66
N PRO A 326 27.00 -25.11 8.49
CA PRO A 326 26.81 -26.05 9.57
C PRO A 326 28.13 -26.76 9.85
N PRO A 327 28.46 -27.06 11.12
CA PRO A 327 29.38 -28.16 11.41
C PRO A 327 28.84 -29.43 10.74
N PRO A 328 29.70 -30.40 10.38
CA PRO A 328 29.40 -31.45 9.40
C PRO A 328 28.07 -32.17 9.70
N GLU A 329 27.26 -32.28 8.64
CA GLU A 329 25.96 -32.94 8.48
C GLU A 329 25.48 -33.80 9.68
N GLU A 330 24.51 -33.27 10.43
CA GLU A 330 23.55 -34.07 11.19
C GLU A 330 22.18 -34.04 10.47
N GLU A 331 21.51 -35.19 10.44
CA GLU A 331 20.28 -35.49 9.69
C GLU A 331 19.16 -34.42 9.84
N PRO A 332 18.30 -34.23 8.82
CA PRO A 332 17.31 -33.16 8.81
C PRO A 332 16.32 -33.29 9.98
N ALA A 333 16.30 -32.27 10.84
CA ALA A 333 15.39 -32.18 11.97
C ALA A 333 13.92 -32.12 11.51
N GLU A 334 13.08 -32.99 12.08
CA GLU A 334 11.65 -33.08 11.81
C GLU A 334 10.95 -31.72 12.00
N ARG A 335 10.03 -31.38 11.09
CA ARG A 335 9.16 -30.20 11.25
C ARG A 335 8.41 -30.29 12.58
N PRO A 336 8.36 -29.22 13.39
CA PRO A 336 7.65 -29.26 14.68
C PRO A 336 6.16 -29.59 14.45
N ARG A 337 5.67 -30.55 15.23
CA ARG A 337 4.29 -31.06 15.12
C ARG A 337 3.28 -29.95 15.43
N ARG A 338 2.07 -30.04 14.84
CA ARG A 338 0.98 -29.10 15.10
C ARG A 338 0.68 -29.05 16.60
N GLY A 339 0.72 -27.85 17.19
CA GLY A 339 0.53 -27.65 18.63
C GLY A 339 1.83 -27.60 19.45
N ALA A 340 3.00 -27.84 18.82
CA ALA A 340 4.29 -27.64 19.45
C ALA A 340 4.54 -26.13 19.70
N PRO A 341 5.04 -25.76 20.89
CA PRO A 341 5.36 -24.37 21.19
C PRO A 341 6.57 -23.92 20.38
N ARG A 342 6.57 -22.64 19.98
CA ARG A 342 7.74 -22.01 19.32
C ARG A 342 9.00 -22.08 20.18
N VAL A 343 8.85 -21.97 21.51
CA VAL A 343 9.92 -22.07 22.51
C VAL A 343 9.38 -22.83 23.71
N GLN A 344 10.12 -23.83 24.19
CA GLN A 344 9.88 -24.48 25.48
C GLN A 344 10.24 -23.51 26.60
N TYR A 345 9.23 -22.96 27.25
CA TYR A 345 9.39 -22.19 28.47
C TYR A 345 8.22 -22.46 29.41
N ARG A 346 8.50 -22.40 30.70
CA ARG A 346 7.52 -22.67 31.76
C ARG A 346 6.31 -21.74 31.62
N ARG A 347 5.11 -22.31 31.61
CA ARG A 347 3.85 -21.56 31.67
C ARG A 347 3.13 -21.85 32.97
N THR A 348 2.69 -20.79 33.64
CA THR A 348 1.87 -20.89 34.86
C THR A 348 0.51 -20.26 34.59
N TYR A 349 -0.55 -21.05 34.75
CA TYR A 349 -1.93 -20.65 34.60
C TYR A 349 -2.61 -20.62 35.97
N VAL A 350 -3.20 -19.48 36.34
CA VAL A 350 -4.01 -19.34 37.55
C VAL A 350 -5.47 -19.55 37.16
N LEU A 351 -5.99 -20.72 37.57
CA LEU A 351 -7.34 -21.17 37.26
C LEU A 351 -8.31 -20.71 38.35
N LEU A 352 -9.22 -19.82 38.00
CA LEU A 352 -10.27 -19.30 38.88
C LEU A 352 -11.51 -20.18 38.85
N PRO A 353 -12.25 -20.33 39.97
CA PRO A 353 -13.47 -21.12 40.00
C PRO A 353 -14.60 -20.51 39.16
N PRO A 354 -15.58 -21.30 38.69
CA PRO A 354 -16.60 -20.84 37.74
C PRO A 354 -17.46 -19.68 38.25
N ASP A 355 -17.60 -19.55 39.57
CA ASP A 355 -18.36 -18.52 40.26
C ASP A 355 -17.48 -17.33 40.72
N ALA A 356 -16.22 -17.26 40.29
CA ALA A 356 -15.34 -16.13 40.56
C ALA A 356 -15.78 -14.88 39.77
N ASP A 357 -15.94 -13.76 40.47
CA ASP A 357 -16.17 -12.45 39.85
C ASP A 357 -14.85 -11.76 39.45
N SER A 358 -14.97 -10.59 38.81
CA SER A 358 -13.82 -9.82 38.32
C SER A 358 -12.81 -9.43 39.40
N ARG A 359 -13.21 -9.36 40.68
CA ARG A 359 -12.30 -9.01 41.78
C ARG A 359 -11.26 -10.10 42.01
N TRP A 360 -11.63 -11.36 41.79
CA TRP A 360 -10.68 -12.48 41.85
C TRP A 360 -9.66 -12.43 40.72
N ALA A 361 -10.07 -12.09 39.51
CA ALA A 361 -9.15 -11.90 38.39
C ALA A 361 -8.19 -10.71 38.61
N GLN A 362 -8.71 -9.60 39.12
CA GLN A 362 -7.89 -8.44 39.50
C GLN A 362 -6.85 -8.79 40.57
N ALA A 363 -7.20 -9.60 41.58
CA ALA A 363 -6.25 -10.06 42.59
C ALA A 363 -5.11 -10.90 41.99
N VAL A 364 -5.38 -11.73 40.97
CA VAL A 364 -4.33 -12.48 40.28
C VAL A 364 -3.38 -11.54 39.52
N VAL A 365 -3.95 -10.58 38.78
CA VAL A 365 -3.17 -9.58 38.04
C VAL A 365 -2.31 -8.77 39.01
N GLU A 366 -2.89 -8.26 40.10
CA GLU A 366 -2.17 -7.48 41.13
C GLU A 366 -1.02 -8.28 41.80
N ALA A 367 -1.17 -9.60 41.93
CA ALA A 367 -0.19 -10.44 42.60
C ALA A 367 0.95 -10.91 41.70
N THR A 368 0.77 -10.89 40.37
CA THR A 368 1.66 -11.65 39.46
C THR A 368 2.08 -10.89 38.21
N TRP A 369 1.38 -9.83 37.79
CA TRP A 369 1.58 -9.22 36.48
C TRP A 369 2.98 -8.64 36.28
N ASP A 370 3.48 -7.85 37.23
CA ASP A 370 4.75 -7.13 37.07
C ASP A 370 5.98 -8.05 37.22
N GLU A 371 5.90 -9.05 38.10
CA GLU A 371 7.04 -9.90 38.43
C GLU A 371 7.09 -11.20 37.61
N ARG A 372 5.93 -11.83 37.37
CA ARG A 372 5.85 -13.23 36.90
C ARG A 372 4.98 -13.45 35.68
N ARG A 373 4.10 -12.51 35.33
CA ARG A 373 3.21 -12.54 34.15
C ARG A 373 2.44 -13.85 33.99
N PHE A 374 1.84 -14.34 35.08
CA PHE A 374 1.01 -15.54 35.01
C PHE A 374 -0.24 -15.31 34.14
N THR A 375 -0.68 -16.35 33.45
CA THR A 375 -1.94 -16.34 32.71
C THR A 375 -3.11 -16.57 33.68
N VAL A 376 -4.23 -15.89 33.49
CA VAL A 376 -5.43 -16.03 34.33
C VAL A 376 -6.65 -16.37 33.48
N GLY A 377 -7.50 -17.27 33.97
CA GLY A 377 -8.80 -17.55 33.36
C GLY A 377 -9.57 -18.63 34.13
N SER A 378 -10.69 -19.08 33.56
CA SER A 378 -11.67 -19.97 34.22
C SER A 378 -11.96 -21.25 33.44
N SER A 379 -11.12 -21.60 32.47
CA SER A 379 -11.25 -22.82 31.64
C SER A 379 -10.18 -23.83 32.07
N ALA A 380 -10.62 -25.00 32.55
CA ALA A 380 -9.71 -26.06 32.97
C ALA A 380 -8.94 -26.65 31.77
N ASP A 381 -9.58 -26.74 30.60
CA ASP A 381 -8.93 -27.20 29.37
C ASP A 381 -7.83 -26.24 28.91
N ASP A 382 -8.09 -24.93 28.92
CA ASP A 382 -7.09 -23.91 28.55
C ASP A 382 -5.91 -23.88 29.52
N ALA A 383 -6.15 -24.20 30.79
CA ALA A 383 -5.10 -24.27 31.81
C ALA A 383 -4.14 -25.45 31.60
N GLY A 384 -4.62 -26.55 31.02
CA GLY A 384 -3.84 -27.78 30.86
C GLY A 384 -3.21 -27.98 29.47
N ILE A 385 -3.74 -27.32 28.44
CA ILE A 385 -3.38 -27.55 27.04
C ILE A 385 -1.97 -27.05 26.66
N GLY A 386 -1.33 -27.76 25.72
CA GLY A 386 -0.05 -27.38 25.11
C GLY A 386 1.02 -28.45 25.28
N ASP A 387 1.90 -28.60 24.28
CA ASP A 387 3.02 -29.55 24.32
C ASP A 387 4.26 -28.92 24.99
N LEU A 388 4.17 -28.72 26.30
CA LEU A 388 5.17 -28.00 27.09
C LEU A 388 5.79 -28.84 28.19
N ASP A 389 7.11 -28.74 28.36
CA ASP A 389 7.84 -29.53 29.35
C ASP A 389 7.49 -29.12 30.79
N ASP A 390 7.17 -27.85 31.02
CA ASP A 390 6.75 -27.32 32.33
C ASP A 390 5.45 -26.51 32.21
N ARG A 391 4.36 -27.17 32.59
CA ARG A 391 3.02 -26.59 32.71
C ARG A 391 2.62 -26.62 34.18
N THR A 392 2.37 -25.45 34.75
CA THR A 392 1.89 -25.33 36.13
C THR A 392 0.48 -24.75 36.13
N VAL A 393 -0.45 -25.42 36.81
CA VAL A 393 -1.79 -24.88 37.07
C VAL A 393 -1.92 -24.59 38.55
N ILE A 394 -2.14 -23.32 38.89
CA ILE A 394 -2.51 -22.89 40.23
C ILE A 394 -4.03 -22.83 40.29
N ALA A 395 -4.65 -23.85 40.89
CA ALA A 395 -6.10 -23.94 41.03
C ALA A 395 -6.55 -23.18 42.28
N VAL A 396 -7.27 -22.08 42.08
CA VAL A 396 -7.81 -21.27 43.18
C VAL A 396 -9.11 -21.88 43.66
N ASN A 397 -9.20 -22.15 44.96
CA ASN A 397 -10.37 -22.72 45.63
C ASN A 397 -10.96 -23.92 44.86
N PRO A 398 -10.18 -25.00 44.66
CA PRO A 398 -10.61 -26.14 43.83
C PRO A 398 -11.90 -26.81 44.33
N SER A 399 -12.22 -26.68 45.61
CA SER A 399 -13.50 -27.12 46.19
C SER A 399 -14.74 -26.42 45.60
N ARG A 400 -14.58 -25.28 44.93
CA ARG A 400 -15.67 -24.55 44.22
C ARG A 400 -15.89 -25.05 42.79
N TRP A 401 -15.13 -26.04 42.34
CA TRP A 401 -15.36 -26.70 41.06
C TRP A 401 -16.34 -27.87 41.22
N PRO A 402 -17.20 -28.15 40.23
CA PRO A 402 -18.15 -29.25 40.28
C PRO A 402 -17.49 -30.63 40.13
N THR A 403 -16.20 -30.67 39.79
CA THR A 403 -15.42 -31.88 39.54
C THR A 403 -14.10 -31.84 40.32
N ASP A 404 -13.51 -33.02 40.56
CA ASP A 404 -12.16 -33.12 41.10
C ASP A 404 -11.15 -32.66 40.06
N LEU A 405 -10.68 -31.42 40.18
CA LEU A 405 -9.70 -30.83 39.28
C LEU A 405 -8.37 -31.58 39.25
N LYS A 406 -7.93 -32.16 40.37
CA LYS A 406 -6.68 -32.92 40.38
C LYS A 406 -6.83 -34.17 39.53
N ALA A 407 -7.91 -34.91 39.73
CA ALA A 407 -8.21 -36.09 38.92
C ALA A 407 -8.42 -35.73 37.43
N PHE A 408 -9.04 -34.58 37.14
CA PHE A 408 -9.20 -34.07 35.77
C PHE A 408 -7.85 -33.83 35.08
N PHE A 409 -6.93 -33.07 35.70
CA PHE A 409 -5.62 -32.80 35.11
C PHE A 409 -4.76 -34.07 35.00
N ASP A 410 -4.82 -34.97 35.98
CA ASP A 410 -4.12 -36.25 35.90
C ASP A 410 -4.60 -37.12 34.73
N THR A 411 -5.90 -37.06 34.42
CA THR A 411 -6.52 -37.87 33.36
C THR A 411 -6.30 -37.28 31.97
N TYR A 412 -6.58 -35.98 31.80
CA TYR A 412 -6.67 -35.34 30.47
C TYR A 412 -5.42 -34.56 30.09
N TYR A 413 -4.63 -34.11 31.07
CA TYR A 413 -3.45 -33.28 30.86
C TYR A 413 -2.25 -33.76 31.68
N PRO A 414 -1.83 -35.03 31.50
CA PRO A 414 -0.73 -35.59 32.27
C PRO A 414 0.54 -34.74 32.13
N GLY A 415 1.27 -34.60 33.23
CA GLY A 415 2.47 -33.76 33.31
C GLY A 415 2.22 -32.32 33.75
N VAL A 416 0.96 -31.88 33.88
CA VAL A 416 0.65 -30.60 34.53
C VAL A 416 1.00 -30.67 36.03
N ARG A 417 1.84 -29.74 36.49
CA ARG A 417 2.09 -29.51 37.91
C ARG A 417 0.93 -28.73 38.51
N TYR A 418 0.09 -29.46 39.24
CA TYR A 418 -1.09 -28.92 39.91
C TYR A 418 -0.75 -28.37 41.30
N ILE A 419 -1.13 -27.12 41.58
CA ILE A 419 -0.93 -26.44 42.88
C ILE A 419 -2.29 -25.90 43.35
N PRO A 420 -2.92 -26.48 44.38
CA PRO A 420 -4.15 -25.94 44.93
C PRO A 420 -3.84 -24.75 45.86
N VAL A 421 -4.64 -23.69 45.76
CA VAL A 421 -4.55 -22.51 46.64
C VAL A 421 -5.94 -22.19 47.20
N GLU A 422 -6.05 -22.20 48.52
CA GLU A 422 -7.26 -21.79 49.23
C GLU A 422 -7.17 -20.33 49.69
N ALA A 423 -8.18 -19.55 49.36
CA ALA A 423 -8.36 -18.16 49.75
C ALA A 423 -9.85 -17.84 49.92
N ALA A 424 -10.22 -17.27 51.06
CA ALA A 424 -11.58 -16.85 51.38
C ALA A 424 -11.95 -15.50 50.74
N THR A 425 -10.96 -14.67 50.40
CA THR A 425 -11.17 -13.34 49.79
C THR A 425 -10.12 -13.04 48.70
N PRO A 426 -10.42 -12.13 47.75
CA PRO A 426 -9.44 -11.69 46.76
C PRO A 426 -8.15 -11.13 47.37
N ALA A 427 -8.25 -10.36 48.46
CA ALA A 427 -7.06 -9.83 49.16
C ALA A 427 -6.20 -10.95 49.77
N GLN A 428 -6.83 -12.00 50.29
CA GLN A 428 -6.09 -13.18 50.75
C GLN A 428 -5.42 -13.91 49.58
N LEU A 429 -6.09 -14.00 48.43
CA LEU A 429 -5.51 -14.60 47.22
C LEU A 429 -4.24 -13.87 46.78
N VAL A 430 -4.23 -12.52 46.80
CA VAL A 430 -3.02 -11.73 46.49
C VAL A 430 -1.84 -12.19 47.35
N SER A 431 -2.06 -12.27 48.66
CA SER A 431 -1.03 -12.66 49.63
C SER A 431 -0.55 -14.10 49.40
N ARG A 432 -1.47 -15.03 49.08
CA ARG A 432 -1.14 -16.42 48.79
C ARG A 432 -0.31 -16.56 47.52
N LEU A 433 -0.69 -15.88 46.45
CA LEU A 433 0.02 -15.95 45.18
C LEU A 433 1.42 -15.32 45.26
N ARG A 434 1.59 -14.21 46.00
CA ARG A 434 2.92 -13.61 46.23
C ARG A 434 3.88 -14.51 47.03
N ALA A 435 3.34 -15.42 47.84
CA ALA A 435 4.14 -16.35 48.64
C ALA A 435 4.52 -17.66 47.92
N LEU A 436 3.96 -17.91 46.74
CA LEU A 436 4.36 -19.02 45.85
C LEU A 436 5.60 -18.65 45.04
#